data_AF-A0A7X7V171-F1
#
_entry.id   AF-A0A7X7V171-F1
#
_cell.length_a   1.000
_cell.length_b   1.000
_cell.length_c   1.000
_cell.angle_alpha   90.00
_cell.angle_beta   90.00
_cell.angle_gamma   90.00
#
_symmetry.space_group_name_H-M   'P 1'
#
loop_
_entity.id
_entity.type
_entity.pdbx_description
1 polymer ?
#
loop_
_entity_poly.entity_id
_entity_poly.type
_entity_poly.pdbx_seq_one_letter_code
_entity_poly.pdbx_strand_id
1 'polypeptide(L)'
;MKEKIKSPYEEIVEHFARTKILATLGPGTSSREMIGKLMEAGVDGVRLNFSHGNFEFFEKLFTEIKRGREIERYPLSVLVDLQGPKIRVGELSEPEIELKEGKTVEITTDQIKGTASRISTSYKWLSRDAKINDLILIDDGLLRLRVVKKKKKSVIGLVENGGILKPRKGMNLPGMDLSTPALTQADIRNLNFALKFDVNFIALSFVRNEKDILQLKEWLRLKKKNKPVIAKIEKKEAVDNFSEILKYADGIMVARGDLGVEMETHQVPIVQKQIIRECNVVGKPVITATQMLESMVNNPIPTRAEASDVANAVWDGTDVVMLSAETSVGKYPIQAVKVMNNIIRGAERVGSKSTPVEYHIPSGRNENLFDSYCKAIVSISKQTGAKAIVVFTHKGRTAERISKYRPTARIIALSDSVETMNSLSLKWGILPVFCETINHQEKAISEAKRLVVETGNGKKGDIIVVTSGAPITDQNRINWMKYVVV
;
A
#
# COMPACT_ATOMS: atom_id res chain seq x y z
N MET A 1 -44.90 9.41 13.08
CA MET A 1 -43.88 9.27 12.02
C MET A 1 -42.93 8.17 12.49
N LYS A 2 -42.87 7.04 11.78
CA LYS A 2 -41.87 6.00 12.07
C LYS A 2 -40.53 6.53 11.55
N GLU A 3 -39.58 6.81 12.42
CA GLU A 3 -38.20 7.03 12.00
C GLU A 3 -37.77 5.80 11.20
N LYS A 4 -37.49 6.00 9.90
CA LYS A 4 -36.82 4.97 9.10
C LYS A 4 -35.45 4.79 9.74
N ILE A 5 -35.23 3.63 10.35
CA ILE A 5 -33.88 3.15 10.66
C ILE A 5 -33.16 3.13 9.32
N LYS A 6 -32.27 4.09 9.08
CA LYS A 6 -31.41 4.13 7.89
C LYS A 6 -30.66 2.81 7.82
N SER A 7 -30.57 2.23 6.62
CA SER A 7 -29.71 1.06 6.43
C SER A 7 -28.27 1.50 6.74
N PRO A 8 -27.47 0.73 7.51
CA PRO A 8 -26.05 1.04 7.68
C PRO A 8 -25.30 1.08 6.33
N TYR A 9 -25.93 0.60 5.25
CA TYR A 9 -25.41 0.60 3.89
C TYR A 9 -25.85 1.80 3.02
N GLU A 10 -26.81 2.64 3.44
CA GLU A 10 -27.29 3.79 2.64
C GLU A 10 -26.25 4.93 2.58
N GLU A 11 -25.44 5.14 3.63
CA GLU A 11 -24.36 6.16 3.61
C GLU A 11 -23.10 5.66 2.89
N ILE A 12 -22.94 4.33 2.78
CA ILE A 12 -21.80 3.66 2.12
C ILE A 12 -21.77 3.95 0.61
N VAL A 13 -22.93 4.19 -0.01
CA VAL A 13 -23.09 4.36 -1.47
C VAL A 13 -22.45 5.63 -1.99
N GLU A 14 -22.64 6.73 -1.27
CA GLU A 14 -22.18 8.04 -1.74
C GLU A 14 -20.65 8.14 -1.69
N HIS A 15 -19.98 7.27 -0.92
CA HIS A 15 -18.55 7.34 -0.61
C HIS A 15 -17.69 6.36 -1.41
N PHE A 16 -18.28 5.42 -2.17
CA PHE A 16 -17.50 4.29 -2.73
C PHE A 16 -16.77 4.62 -4.04
N ALA A 17 -15.50 5.00 -3.90
CA ALA A 17 -14.49 4.96 -4.96
C ALA A 17 -14.03 3.53 -5.26
N ARG A 18 -13.55 3.25 -6.49
CA ARG A 18 -12.94 1.95 -6.82
C ARG A 18 -11.49 1.89 -6.32
N THR A 19 -10.70 2.93 -6.53
CA THR A 19 -9.38 3.08 -5.92
C THR A 19 -9.52 3.26 -4.42
N LYS A 20 -8.69 2.53 -3.67
CA LYS A 20 -8.78 2.38 -2.23
C LYS A 20 -7.93 3.41 -1.48
N ILE A 21 -8.29 3.71 -0.25
CA ILE A 21 -7.53 4.63 0.62
C ILE A 21 -6.88 3.85 1.77
N LEU A 22 -5.55 3.95 1.85
CA LEU A 22 -4.76 3.46 2.97
C LEU A 22 -4.32 4.63 3.86
N ALA A 23 -4.79 4.70 5.10
CA ALA A 23 -4.42 5.76 6.05
C ALA A 23 -3.38 5.27 7.06
N THR A 24 -2.30 6.01 7.27
CA THR A 24 -1.35 5.70 8.34
C THR A 24 -1.90 6.17 9.68
N LEU A 25 -1.97 5.27 10.66
CA LEU A 25 -2.39 5.62 12.02
C LEU A 25 -1.18 6.11 12.83
N GLY A 26 -1.44 7.10 13.69
CA GLY A 26 -0.45 7.65 14.61
C GLY A 26 -1.12 8.17 15.89
N PRO A 27 -0.39 8.92 16.73
CA PRO A 27 -0.90 9.39 18.02
C PRO A 27 -2.21 10.18 17.92
N GLY A 28 -2.42 10.94 16.83
CA GLY A 28 -3.62 11.73 16.61
C GLY A 28 -4.84 10.93 16.09
N THR A 29 -4.64 9.67 15.72
CA THR A 29 -5.66 8.83 15.07
C THR A 29 -5.76 7.42 15.65
N SER A 30 -5.16 7.18 16.83
CA SER A 30 -5.09 5.85 17.44
C SER A 30 -6.30 5.46 18.30
N SER A 31 -7.24 6.38 18.57
CA SER A 31 -8.44 6.06 19.36
C SER A 31 -9.52 5.42 18.49
N ARG A 32 -10.34 4.53 19.07
CA ARG A 32 -11.52 3.96 18.41
C ARG A 32 -12.41 5.01 17.73
N GLU A 33 -12.66 6.14 18.40
CA GLU A 33 -13.50 7.21 17.85
C GLU A 33 -12.89 7.85 16.60
N MET A 34 -11.58 8.06 16.58
CA MET A 34 -10.90 8.59 15.40
C MET A 34 -10.83 7.55 14.28
N ILE A 35 -10.66 6.28 14.61
CA ILE A 35 -10.70 5.18 13.64
C ILE A 35 -12.09 5.11 12.99
N GLY A 36 -13.17 5.17 13.77
CA GLY A 36 -14.55 5.22 13.26
C GLY A 36 -14.76 6.39 12.29
N LYS A 37 -14.34 7.61 12.69
CA LYS A 37 -14.40 8.80 11.80
C LYS A 37 -13.59 8.66 10.51
N LEU A 38 -12.45 7.96 10.55
CA LEU A 38 -11.65 7.67 9.35
C LEU A 38 -12.37 6.68 8.43
N MET A 39 -13.02 5.66 9.01
CA MET A 39 -13.82 4.68 8.27
C MET A 39 -15.02 5.36 7.59
N GLU A 40 -15.77 6.19 8.32
CA GLU A 40 -16.86 7.02 7.78
C GLU A 40 -16.38 7.95 6.65
N ALA A 41 -15.17 8.52 6.78
CA ALA A 41 -14.59 9.38 5.75
C ALA A 41 -14.20 8.63 4.46
N GLY A 42 -14.09 7.29 4.51
CA GLY A 42 -13.81 6.44 3.35
C GLY A 42 -12.45 5.73 3.38
N VAL A 43 -11.83 5.51 4.54
CA VAL A 43 -10.62 4.67 4.63
C VAL A 43 -10.98 3.19 4.42
N ASP A 44 -10.26 2.51 3.53
CA ASP A 44 -10.42 1.08 3.24
C ASP A 44 -9.42 0.21 4.02
N GLY A 45 -8.31 0.79 4.46
CA GLY A 45 -7.32 0.11 5.29
C GLY A 45 -6.43 1.06 6.05
N VAL A 46 -5.76 0.54 7.06
CA VAL A 46 -4.83 1.28 7.91
C VAL A 46 -3.41 0.73 7.83
N ARG A 47 -2.46 1.65 7.75
CA ARG A 47 -1.02 1.36 7.81
C ARG A 47 -0.50 1.57 9.22
N LEU A 48 0.20 0.57 9.74
CA LEU A 48 0.94 0.64 10.99
C LEU A 48 2.43 0.73 10.67
N ASN A 49 3.02 1.90 10.87
CA ASN A 49 4.43 2.14 10.58
C ASN A 49 5.31 1.77 11.77
N PHE A 50 5.94 0.59 11.72
CA PHE A 50 6.79 0.08 12.81
C PHE A 50 8.14 0.80 12.91
N SER A 51 8.37 1.84 12.12
CA SER A 51 9.52 2.72 12.30
C SER A 51 9.42 3.64 13.53
N HIS A 52 8.22 3.78 14.09
CA HIS A 52 7.91 4.65 15.23
C HIS A 52 7.03 3.92 16.23
N GLY A 53 7.16 4.26 17.52
CA GLY A 53 6.38 3.63 18.59
C GLY A 53 7.02 2.38 19.18
N ASN A 54 6.32 1.78 20.13
CA ASN A 54 6.73 0.58 20.85
C ASN A 54 5.60 -0.46 20.81
N PHE A 55 5.86 -1.67 21.29
CA PHE A 55 4.88 -2.76 21.24
C PHE A 55 3.61 -2.48 22.07
N GLU A 56 3.72 -1.77 23.18
CA GLU A 56 2.56 -1.39 24.00
C GLU A 56 1.60 -0.46 23.22
N PHE A 57 2.15 0.54 22.53
CA PHE A 57 1.37 1.41 21.67
C PHE A 57 0.66 0.63 20.56
N PHE A 58 1.37 -0.26 19.87
CA PHE A 58 0.78 -1.05 18.79
C PHE A 58 -0.26 -2.06 19.27
N GLU A 59 -0.08 -2.67 20.43
CA GLU A 59 -1.05 -3.60 21.02
C GLU A 59 -2.38 -2.90 21.32
N LYS A 60 -2.30 -1.71 21.92
CA LYS A 60 -3.47 -0.85 22.10
C LYS A 60 -4.10 -0.49 20.77
N LEU A 61 -3.29 -0.11 19.77
CA LEU A 61 -3.78 0.27 18.45
C LEU A 61 -4.52 -0.87 17.73
N PHE A 62 -3.97 -2.10 17.75
CA PHE A 62 -4.66 -3.28 17.21
C PHE A 62 -6.01 -3.53 17.90
N THR A 63 -6.07 -3.34 19.22
CA THR A 63 -7.30 -3.48 19.99
C THR A 63 -8.35 -2.45 19.57
N GLU A 64 -7.96 -1.19 19.41
CA GLU A 64 -8.85 -0.11 19.01
C GLU A 64 -9.33 -0.27 17.55
N ILE A 65 -8.48 -0.77 16.64
CA ILE A 65 -8.87 -1.13 15.27
C ILE A 65 -9.95 -2.21 15.28
N LYS A 66 -9.75 -3.28 16.07
CA LYS A 66 -10.74 -4.36 16.18
C LYS A 66 -12.09 -3.83 16.67
N ARG A 67 -12.08 -3.01 17.72
CA ARG A 67 -13.30 -2.37 18.26
C ARG A 67 -13.98 -1.45 17.26
N GLY A 68 -13.19 -0.66 16.50
CA GLY A 68 -13.71 0.19 15.43
C GLY A 68 -14.48 -0.63 14.38
N ARG A 69 -13.87 -1.72 13.88
CA ARG A 69 -14.53 -2.63 12.92
C ARG A 69 -15.84 -3.23 13.47
N GLU A 70 -15.88 -3.62 14.74
CA GLU A 70 -17.07 -4.22 15.37
C GLU A 70 -18.24 -3.24 15.48
N ILE A 71 -17.97 -1.97 15.81
CA ILE A 71 -18.99 -0.92 15.96
C ILE A 71 -19.50 -0.47 14.60
N GLU A 72 -18.59 -0.12 13.70
CA GLU A 72 -18.96 0.38 12.36
C GLU A 72 -19.49 -0.73 11.44
N ARG A 73 -19.26 -2.00 11.82
CA ARG A 73 -19.58 -3.19 11.01
C ARG A 73 -19.02 -3.11 9.58
N TYR A 74 -17.91 -2.39 9.44
CA TYR A 74 -17.25 -2.13 8.16
C TYR A 74 -15.87 -2.81 8.12
N PRO A 75 -15.55 -3.53 7.03
CA PRO A 75 -14.24 -4.15 6.86
C PRO A 75 -13.13 -3.12 6.74
N LEU A 76 -12.01 -3.36 7.40
CA LEU A 76 -10.87 -2.44 7.36
C LEU A 76 -9.58 -3.25 7.29
N SER A 77 -8.78 -3.12 6.24
CA SER A 77 -7.50 -3.84 6.15
C SER A 77 -6.47 -3.30 7.13
N VAL A 78 -5.56 -4.15 7.61
CA VAL A 78 -4.36 -3.74 8.35
C VAL A 78 -3.10 -4.13 7.58
N LEU A 79 -2.30 -3.13 7.25
CA LEU A 79 -0.97 -3.28 6.65
C LEU A 79 0.09 -2.93 7.69
N VAL A 80 0.98 -3.88 7.98
CA VAL A 80 2.15 -3.66 8.82
C VAL A 80 3.33 -3.28 7.94
N ASP A 81 3.87 -2.07 8.12
CA ASP A 81 5.02 -1.57 7.38
C ASP A 81 6.29 -1.73 8.21
N LEU A 82 7.17 -2.62 7.76
CA LEU A 82 8.45 -2.93 8.41
C LEU A 82 9.45 -1.79 8.18
N GLN A 83 10.35 -1.58 9.14
CA GLN A 83 11.27 -0.45 9.09
C GLN A 83 12.38 -0.67 8.05
N GLY A 84 12.92 -1.88 7.96
CA GLY A 84 14.09 -2.15 7.13
C GLY A 84 15.38 -1.51 7.67
N PRO A 85 16.46 -1.51 6.87
CA PRO A 85 17.78 -1.01 7.27
C PRO A 85 17.82 0.52 7.31
N LYS A 86 17.62 1.11 8.50
CA LYS A 86 17.63 2.56 8.68
C LYS A 86 19.06 3.13 8.77
N ILE A 87 19.54 3.70 7.67
CA ILE A 87 20.86 4.36 7.62
C ILE A 87 20.71 5.82 8.04
N ARG A 88 21.48 6.24 9.04
CA ARG A 88 21.35 7.55 9.68
C ARG A 88 22.70 8.11 10.10
N VAL A 89 22.76 9.43 10.18
CA VAL A 89 23.82 10.15 10.90
C VAL A 89 23.67 9.88 12.40
N GLY A 90 24.79 9.78 13.12
CA GLY A 90 24.79 9.63 14.57
C GLY A 90 24.43 10.91 15.33
N GLU A 91 24.82 10.93 16.60
CA GLU A 91 24.73 12.14 17.43
C GLU A 91 25.72 13.20 16.96
N LEU A 92 25.37 14.46 17.19
CA LEU A 92 26.24 15.60 16.92
C LEU A 92 26.76 16.19 18.25
N SER A 93 27.89 16.88 18.19
CA SER A 93 28.45 17.62 19.32
C SER A 93 27.63 18.86 19.67
N GLU A 94 26.96 19.43 18.66
CA GLU A 94 26.06 20.57 18.75
C GLU A 94 24.65 20.17 18.28
N PRO A 95 23.60 20.94 18.61
CA PRO A 95 22.23 20.64 18.17
C PRO A 95 22.09 20.57 16.63
N GLU A 96 22.90 21.35 15.94
CA GLU A 96 23.01 21.36 14.49
C GLU A 96 24.40 21.81 14.07
N ILE A 97 24.85 21.40 12.89
CA ILE A 97 26.19 21.68 12.36
C ILE A 97 26.05 22.09 10.90
N GLU A 98 26.77 23.12 10.48
CA GLU A 98 26.82 23.53 9.08
C GLU A 98 27.88 22.74 8.31
N LEU A 99 27.47 22.04 7.25
CA LEU A 99 28.38 21.47 6.25
C LEU A 99 28.53 22.47 5.10
N LYS A 100 29.73 23.01 4.91
CA LYS A 100 30.00 24.03 3.88
C LYS A 100 30.34 23.38 2.54
N GLU A 101 29.75 23.89 1.47
CA GLU A 101 30.03 23.48 0.10
C GLU A 101 31.53 23.61 -0.23
N GLY A 102 32.05 22.65 -1.00
CA GLY A 102 33.46 22.57 -1.36
C GLY A 102 34.40 22.10 -0.24
N LYS A 103 33.91 21.95 1.00
CA LYS A 103 34.69 21.36 2.10
C LYS A 103 34.54 19.85 2.14
N THR A 104 35.43 19.18 2.87
CA THR A 104 35.37 17.73 3.07
C THR A 104 34.91 17.40 4.48
N VAL A 105 34.10 16.36 4.61
CA VAL A 105 33.68 15.77 5.88
C VAL A 105 34.03 14.29 5.89
N GLU A 106 34.59 13.79 7.00
CA GLU A 106 34.83 12.36 7.19
C GLU A 106 33.61 11.67 7.81
N ILE A 107 33.09 10.64 7.14
CA ILE A 107 31.97 9.84 7.63
C ILE A 107 32.52 8.53 8.18
N THR A 108 32.47 8.36 9.50
CA THR A 108 33.05 7.22 10.21
C THR A 108 32.01 6.23 10.70
N THR A 109 32.38 4.95 10.76
CA THR A 109 31.59 3.90 11.42
C THR A 109 31.77 3.88 12.95
N ASP A 110 32.78 4.59 13.46
CA ASP A 110 33.01 4.71 14.90
C ASP A 110 31.89 5.53 15.56
N GLN A 111 31.53 5.18 16.79
CA GLN A 111 30.54 5.95 17.56
C GLN A 111 31.22 7.19 18.15
N ILE A 112 30.95 8.34 17.53
CA ILE A 112 31.42 9.65 17.96
C ILE A 112 30.27 10.66 17.91
N LYS A 113 30.38 11.72 18.70
CA LYS A 113 29.60 12.94 18.49
C LYS A 113 30.20 13.68 17.29
N GLY A 114 29.41 13.89 16.25
CA GLY A 114 29.84 14.49 15.00
C GLY A 114 30.19 15.98 15.14
N THR A 115 31.10 16.45 14.29
CA THR A 115 31.50 17.84 14.08
C THR A 115 31.42 18.18 12.59
N ALA A 116 31.65 19.44 12.20
CA ALA A 116 31.69 19.85 10.79
C ALA A 116 32.75 19.10 9.95
N SER A 117 33.79 18.56 10.58
CA SER A 117 34.87 17.83 9.91
C SER A 117 34.71 16.30 9.95
N ARG A 118 33.94 15.76 10.91
CA ARG A 118 33.79 14.32 11.08
C ARG A 118 32.44 13.94 11.68
N ILE A 119 31.65 13.14 10.99
CA ILE A 119 30.33 12.66 11.44
C ILE A 119 30.30 11.13 11.50
N SER A 120 29.43 10.56 12.34
CA SER A 120 29.24 9.11 12.44
C SER A 120 28.02 8.63 11.64
N THR A 121 28.05 7.38 11.19
CA THR A 121 26.90 6.71 10.55
C THR A 121 26.48 5.45 11.32
N SER A 122 25.18 5.13 11.29
CA SER A 122 24.65 3.85 11.75
C SER A 122 25.07 2.68 10.84
N TYR A 123 25.45 2.96 9.59
CA TYR A 123 25.80 1.95 8.60
C TYR A 123 27.23 1.46 8.74
N LYS A 124 27.41 0.32 9.42
CA LYS A 124 28.73 -0.23 9.75
C LYS A 124 29.53 -0.74 8.56
N TRP A 125 28.89 -0.93 7.41
CA TRP A 125 29.54 -1.41 6.19
C TRP A 125 29.95 -0.29 5.23
N LEU A 126 29.78 0.99 5.61
CA LEU A 126 30.00 2.14 4.71
C LEU A 126 31.38 2.12 4.03
N SER A 127 32.45 1.96 4.81
CA SER A 127 33.82 1.98 4.25
C SER A 127 34.12 0.78 3.36
N ARG A 128 33.41 -0.33 3.54
CA ARG A 128 33.53 -1.50 2.67
C ARG A 128 32.82 -1.25 1.36
N ASP A 129 31.54 -0.86 1.44
CA ASP A 129 30.59 -0.91 0.33
C ASP A 129 30.70 0.32 -0.59
N ALA A 130 31.05 1.49 -0.04
CA ALA A 130 31.23 2.70 -0.83
C ALA A 130 32.42 2.61 -1.80
N LYS A 131 32.32 3.22 -2.97
CA LYS A 131 33.39 3.42 -3.94
C LYS A 131 33.71 4.90 -4.08
N ILE A 132 34.88 5.20 -4.66
CA ILE A 132 35.20 6.59 -5.03
C ILE A 132 34.17 7.04 -6.08
N ASN A 133 33.72 8.28 -5.97
CA ASN A 133 32.65 8.93 -6.74
C ASN A 133 31.21 8.54 -6.38
N ASP A 134 30.99 7.62 -5.44
CA ASP A 134 29.65 7.34 -4.94
C ASP A 134 29.04 8.58 -4.26
N LEU A 135 27.73 8.72 -4.39
CA LEU A 135 26.98 9.78 -3.73
C LEU A 135 26.52 9.32 -2.34
N ILE A 136 26.56 10.26 -1.40
CA ILE A 136 25.96 10.12 -0.08
C ILE A 136 25.04 11.30 0.11
N LEU A 137 23.77 11.01 0.28
CA LEU A 137 22.72 12.00 0.47
C LEU A 137 22.29 11.96 1.93
N ILE A 138 22.07 13.13 2.53
CA ILE A 138 21.65 13.26 3.92
C ILE A 138 20.45 14.19 3.99
N ASP A 139 19.50 13.85 4.87
CA ASP A 139 18.25 14.60 5.08
C ASP A 139 17.43 14.71 3.78
N ASP A 140 17.01 13.56 3.26
CA ASP A 140 16.19 13.42 2.05
C ASP A 140 16.80 14.11 0.81
N GLY A 141 18.14 14.07 0.70
CA GLY A 141 18.88 14.65 -0.42
C GLY A 141 19.21 16.13 -0.27
N LEU A 142 18.80 16.79 0.82
CA LEU A 142 19.11 18.19 1.07
C LEU A 142 20.62 18.44 1.08
N LEU A 143 21.37 17.56 1.76
CA LEU A 143 22.83 17.59 1.78
C LEU A 143 23.37 16.53 0.83
N ARG A 144 24.31 16.92 -0.04
CA ARG A 144 24.89 16.03 -1.05
C ARG A 144 26.39 15.97 -0.91
N LEU A 145 26.90 14.76 -0.72
CA LEU A 145 28.33 14.48 -0.57
C LEU A 145 28.78 13.51 -1.67
N ARG A 146 30.01 13.69 -2.18
CA ARG A 146 30.66 12.73 -3.08
C ARG A 146 31.87 12.10 -2.43
N VAL A 147 31.95 10.77 -2.43
CA VAL A 147 33.09 10.05 -1.85
C VAL A 147 34.35 10.33 -2.66
N VAL A 148 35.33 11.00 -2.07
CA VAL A 148 36.62 11.32 -2.70
C VAL A 148 37.76 10.45 -2.20
N LYS A 149 37.62 9.84 -1.01
CA LYS A 149 38.65 8.95 -0.45
C LYS A 149 38.04 7.90 0.47
N LYS A 150 38.55 6.66 0.39
CA LYS A 150 38.25 5.59 1.35
C LYS A 150 39.34 5.46 2.40
N LYS A 151 38.94 5.22 3.65
CA LYS A 151 39.80 4.78 4.77
C LYS A 151 39.27 3.43 5.28
N LYS A 152 39.98 2.80 6.22
CA LYS A 152 39.60 1.48 6.76
C LYS A 152 38.20 1.47 7.41
N LYS A 153 37.87 2.50 8.20
CA LYS A 153 36.61 2.62 8.97
C LYS A 153 35.78 3.85 8.63
N SER A 154 36.16 4.57 7.57
CA SER A 154 35.51 5.82 7.20
C SER A 154 35.69 6.12 5.73
N VAL A 155 34.90 7.06 5.23
CA VAL A 155 35.06 7.66 3.89
C VAL A 155 35.16 9.17 4.06
N ILE A 156 35.90 9.83 3.17
CA ILE A 156 35.92 11.29 3.07
C ILE A 156 34.96 11.66 1.94
N GLY A 157 33.94 12.45 2.26
CA GLY A 157 33.01 13.04 1.32
C GLY A 157 33.36 14.51 1.04
N LEU A 158 33.40 14.90 -0.22
CA LEU A 158 33.36 16.31 -0.63
C LEU A 158 31.91 16.79 -0.59
N VAL A 159 31.64 17.91 0.08
CA VAL A 159 30.31 18.52 0.15
C VAL A 159 30.01 19.22 -1.18
N GLU A 160 29.12 18.64 -1.97
CA GLU A 160 28.63 19.22 -3.23
C GLU A 160 27.45 20.17 -3.01
N ASN A 161 26.57 19.83 -2.06
CA ASN A 161 25.52 20.71 -1.59
C ASN A 161 25.56 20.76 -0.06
N GLY A 162 25.84 21.94 0.47
CA GLY A 162 25.97 22.20 1.91
C GLY A 162 24.65 22.55 2.59
N GLY A 163 24.73 22.84 3.89
CA GLY A 163 23.58 23.24 4.69
C GLY A 163 23.65 22.78 6.14
N ILE A 164 22.52 22.92 6.84
CA ILE A 164 22.40 22.58 8.26
C ILE A 164 22.09 21.10 8.43
N LEU A 165 23.00 20.39 9.10
CA LEU A 165 22.86 19.00 9.50
C LEU A 165 22.39 18.92 10.96
N LYS A 166 21.30 18.18 11.19
CA LYS A 166 20.79 17.83 12.53
C LYS A 166 21.13 16.38 12.89
N PRO A 167 21.14 16.00 14.18
CA PRO A 167 21.43 14.63 14.59
C PRO A 167 20.36 13.65 14.06
N ARG A 168 20.76 12.39 13.88
CA ARG A 168 19.85 11.28 13.52
C ARG A 168 19.10 11.44 12.20
N LYS A 169 19.53 12.35 11.32
CA LYS A 169 18.97 12.50 9.97
C LYS A 169 19.24 11.27 9.11
N GLY A 170 18.31 10.99 8.19
CA GLY A 170 18.41 9.88 7.23
C GLY A 170 19.63 10.07 6.33
N MET A 171 20.26 8.96 5.96
CA MET A 171 21.35 8.95 5.00
C MET A 171 21.04 7.91 3.92
N ASN A 172 21.00 8.36 2.67
CA ASN A 172 20.74 7.57 1.49
C ASN A 172 22.06 7.36 0.74
N LEU A 173 22.18 6.18 0.12
CA LEU A 173 23.41 5.72 -0.54
C LEU A 173 23.03 5.22 -1.95
N PRO A 174 22.75 6.14 -2.90
CA PRO A 174 22.25 5.76 -4.21
C PRO A 174 23.26 4.99 -5.04
N GLY A 175 22.82 3.86 -5.61
CA GLY A 175 23.64 2.97 -6.44
C GLY A 175 24.72 2.18 -5.69
N MET A 176 24.78 2.31 -4.35
CA MET A 176 25.72 1.56 -3.53
C MET A 176 25.15 0.18 -3.22
N ASP A 177 25.93 -0.87 -3.49
CA ASP A 177 25.54 -2.26 -3.19
C ASP A 177 25.61 -2.52 -1.67
N LEU A 178 24.49 -2.26 -1.00
CA LEU A 178 24.43 -2.32 0.45
C LEU A 178 24.48 -3.76 0.97
N SER A 179 25.38 -4.04 1.90
CA SER A 179 25.47 -5.38 2.46
C SER A 179 24.50 -5.67 3.62
N THR A 180 23.68 -4.70 4.02
CA THR A 180 22.67 -4.94 5.05
C THR A 180 21.50 -5.70 4.44
N PRO A 181 20.95 -6.72 5.13
CA PRO A 181 19.75 -7.40 4.66
C PRO A 181 18.55 -6.44 4.69
N ALA A 182 17.61 -6.61 3.75
CA ALA A 182 16.35 -5.87 3.78
C ALA A 182 15.53 -6.22 5.03
N LEU A 183 15.54 -7.51 5.44
CA LEU A 183 14.88 -7.98 6.65
C LEU A 183 15.84 -7.94 7.85
N THR A 184 15.67 -6.94 8.72
CA THR A 184 16.55 -6.76 9.88
C THR A 184 16.11 -7.60 11.09
N GLN A 185 16.99 -7.76 12.09
CA GLN A 185 16.60 -8.39 13.37
C GLN A 185 15.49 -7.63 14.09
N ALA A 186 15.41 -6.31 13.95
CA ALA A 186 14.33 -5.51 14.49
C ALA A 186 13.01 -5.84 13.79
N ASP A 187 13.03 -5.98 12.47
CA ASP A 187 11.86 -6.39 11.69
C ASP A 187 11.38 -7.80 12.08
N ILE A 188 12.29 -8.74 12.33
CA ILE A 188 11.92 -10.07 12.85
C ILE A 188 11.19 -9.97 14.20
N ARG A 189 11.65 -9.10 15.13
CA ARG A 189 10.94 -8.87 16.40
C ARG A 189 9.56 -8.26 16.17
N ASN A 190 9.49 -7.26 15.28
CA ASN A 190 8.25 -6.60 14.89
C ASN A 190 7.24 -7.59 14.28
N LEU A 191 7.69 -8.49 13.41
CA LEU A 191 6.88 -9.55 12.80
C LEU A 191 6.34 -10.55 13.84
N ASN A 192 7.21 -11.03 14.74
CA ASN A 192 6.78 -11.96 15.80
C ASN A 192 5.72 -11.32 16.71
N PHE A 193 5.81 -10.01 16.95
CA PHE A 193 4.78 -9.26 17.67
C PHE A 193 3.50 -9.11 16.84
N ALA A 194 3.59 -8.57 15.62
CA ALA A 194 2.44 -8.21 14.81
C ALA A 194 1.59 -9.42 14.38
N LEU A 195 2.22 -10.57 14.11
CA LEU A 195 1.52 -11.79 13.65
C LEU A 195 0.68 -12.50 14.73
N LYS A 196 0.66 -11.95 15.95
CA LYS A 196 -0.30 -12.30 17.01
C LYS A 196 -1.68 -11.66 16.78
N PHE A 197 -1.74 -10.61 15.97
CA PHE A 197 -2.95 -9.84 15.67
C PHE A 197 -3.46 -10.10 14.25
N ASP A 198 -4.63 -9.55 13.93
CA ASP A 198 -5.24 -9.65 12.60
C ASP A 198 -4.58 -8.68 11.61
N VAL A 199 -3.49 -9.16 11.00
CA VAL A 199 -2.75 -8.46 9.95
C VAL A 199 -3.14 -9.02 8.58
N ASN A 200 -3.43 -8.15 7.62
CA ASN A 200 -3.82 -8.52 6.26
C ASN A 200 -2.63 -8.45 5.29
N PHE A 201 -1.74 -7.47 5.45
CA PHE A 201 -0.58 -7.26 4.57
C PHE A 201 0.68 -6.94 5.37
N ILE A 202 1.84 -7.33 4.85
CA ILE A 202 3.15 -6.92 5.36
C ILE A 202 3.87 -6.17 4.25
N ALA A 203 4.26 -4.92 4.49
CA ALA A 203 5.13 -4.19 3.58
C ALA A 203 6.60 -4.32 4.00
N LEU A 204 7.45 -4.72 3.07
CA LEU A 204 8.89 -4.84 3.26
C LEU A 204 9.58 -3.62 2.65
N SER A 205 10.26 -2.84 3.49
CA SER A 205 11.05 -1.66 3.09
C SER A 205 12.40 -2.05 2.50
N PHE A 206 12.98 -1.16 1.69
CA PHE A 206 14.30 -1.29 1.06
C PHE A 206 14.50 -2.60 0.28
N VAL A 207 13.45 -3.10 -0.37
CA VAL A 207 13.56 -4.23 -1.29
C VAL A 207 14.45 -3.81 -2.45
N ARG A 208 15.39 -4.66 -2.85
CA ARG A 208 16.30 -4.42 -3.99
C ARG A 208 16.23 -5.50 -5.05
N ASN A 209 15.88 -6.71 -4.66
CA ASN A 209 15.77 -7.87 -5.55
C ASN A 209 14.76 -8.89 -5.00
N GLU A 210 14.51 -9.95 -5.77
CA GLU A 210 13.57 -11.01 -5.44
C GLU A 210 13.95 -11.81 -4.18
N LYS A 211 15.24 -11.90 -3.85
CA LYS A 211 15.72 -12.67 -2.70
C LYS A 211 15.26 -12.03 -1.39
N ASP A 212 15.16 -10.70 -1.33
CA ASP A 212 14.63 -9.98 -0.16
C ASP A 212 13.18 -10.43 0.13
N ILE A 213 12.36 -10.57 -0.92
CA ILE A 213 10.97 -11.03 -0.81
C ILE A 213 10.90 -12.51 -0.43
N LEU A 214 11.69 -13.35 -1.09
CA LEU A 214 11.75 -14.78 -0.83
C LEU A 214 12.19 -15.07 0.61
N GLN A 215 13.14 -14.31 1.15
CA GLN A 215 13.59 -14.46 2.53
C GLN A 215 12.44 -14.24 3.53
N LEU A 216 11.65 -13.18 3.35
CA LEU A 216 10.50 -12.92 4.21
C LEU A 216 9.41 -14.00 4.04
N LYS A 217 9.12 -14.40 2.79
CA LYS A 217 8.12 -15.46 2.53
C LYS A 217 8.52 -16.80 3.12
N GLU A 218 9.79 -17.18 3.02
CA GLU A 218 10.32 -18.39 3.63
C GLU A 218 10.24 -18.32 5.16
N TRP A 219 10.58 -17.18 5.75
CA TRP A 219 10.43 -16.98 7.19
C TRP A 219 8.96 -17.12 7.64
N LEU A 220 8.00 -16.54 6.92
CA LEU A 220 6.56 -16.68 7.19
C LEU A 220 6.11 -18.15 7.07
N ARG A 221 6.58 -18.86 6.03
CA ARG A 221 6.28 -20.27 5.81
C ARG A 221 6.77 -21.14 6.98
N LEU A 222 8.00 -20.93 7.45
CA LEU A 222 8.56 -21.64 8.62
C LEU A 222 7.75 -21.36 9.90
N LYS A 223 7.12 -20.19 10.01
CA LYS A 223 6.19 -19.84 11.10
C LYS A 223 4.75 -20.33 10.86
N LYS A 224 4.49 -21.09 9.79
CA LYS A 224 3.15 -21.54 9.37
C LYS A 224 2.17 -20.36 9.22
N LYS A 225 2.68 -19.21 8.79
CA LYS A 225 1.90 -18.02 8.47
C LYS A 225 1.93 -17.81 6.96
N ASN A 226 0.82 -17.39 6.39
CA ASN A 226 0.71 -17.06 4.98
C ASN A 226 0.04 -15.69 4.85
N LYS A 227 0.86 -14.63 4.81
CA LYS A 227 0.39 -13.25 4.70
C LYS A 227 0.99 -12.61 3.45
N PRO A 228 0.20 -11.92 2.63
CA PRO A 228 0.68 -11.20 1.46
C PRO A 228 1.81 -10.22 1.79
N VAL A 229 2.88 -10.27 1.00
CA VAL A 229 4.04 -9.37 1.09
C VAL A 229 3.96 -8.30 0.01
N ILE A 230 3.92 -7.04 0.44
CA ILE A 230 4.00 -5.84 -0.42
C ILE A 230 5.45 -5.39 -0.49
N ALA A 231 6.05 -5.40 -1.68
CA ALA A 231 7.41 -4.89 -1.87
C ALA A 231 7.39 -3.37 -2.00
N LYS A 232 8.16 -2.65 -1.16
CA LYS A 232 8.31 -1.20 -1.29
C LYS A 232 9.47 -0.90 -2.25
N ILE A 233 9.13 -0.23 -3.35
CA ILE A 233 10.08 0.20 -4.37
C ILE A 233 10.56 1.59 -3.99
N GLU A 234 11.69 1.60 -3.27
CA GLU A 234 12.32 2.80 -2.69
C GLU A 234 13.71 3.05 -3.29
N LYS A 235 14.30 2.03 -3.92
CA LYS A 235 15.71 1.99 -4.35
C LYS A 235 15.80 1.84 -5.86
N LYS A 236 16.82 2.44 -6.46
CA LYS A 236 17.07 2.30 -7.91
C LYS A 236 17.24 0.84 -8.34
N GLU A 237 17.93 0.04 -7.53
CA GLU A 237 18.13 -1.39 -7.77
C GLU A 237 16.80 -2.15 -7.84
N ALA A 238 15.80 -1.72 -7.06
CA ALA A 238 14.47 -2.32 -7.07
C ALA A 238 13.72 -2.02 -8.37
N VAL A 239 13.95 -0.85 -8.96
CA VAL A 239 13.41 -0.48 -10.28
C VAL A 239 14.09 -1.31 -11.36
N ASP A 240 15.42 -1.41 -11.31
CA ASP A 240 16.20 -2.17 -12.29
C ASP A 240 15.87 -3.69 -12.25
N ASN A 241 15.55 -4.24 -11.06
CA ASN A 241 15.16 -5.63 -10.85
C ASN A 241 13.64 -5.85 -10.75
N PHE A 242 12.83 -4.87 -11.17
CA PHE A 242 11.41 -4.84 -10.85
C PHE A 242 10.64 -6.08 -11.32
N SER A 243 10.93 -6.59 -12.52
CA SER A 243 10.22 -7.76 -13.06
C SER A 243 10.38 -9.03 -12.21
N GLU A 244 11.57 -9.28 -11.66
CA GLU A 244 11.80 -10.41 -10.75
C GLU A 244 11.17 -10.16 -9.38
N ILE A 245 11.25 -8.94 -8.84
CA ILE A 245 10.54 -8.58 -7.60
C ILE A 245 9.02 -8.81 -7.77
N LEU A 246 8.45 -8.30 -8.86
CA LEU A 246 7.02 -8.41 -9.15
C LEU A 246 6.57 -9.87 -9.24
N LYS A 247 7.41 -10.77 -9.77
CA LYS A 247 7.10 -12.21 -9.85
C LYS A 247 6.84 -12.83 -8.47
N TYR A 248 7.64 -12.46 -7.46
CA TYR A 248 7.56 -13.07 -6.13
C TYR A 248 6.78 -12.24 -5.10
N ALA A 249 6.63 -10.94 -5.26
CA ALA A 249 5.81 -10.10 -4.37
C ALA A 249 4.31 -10.40 -4.54
N ASP A 250 3.49 -10.16 -3.51
CA ASP A 250 2.02 -10.28 -3.60
C ASP A 250 1.34 -8.95 -3.94
N GLY A 251 2.13 -7.86 -3.93
CA GLY A 251 1.76 -6.52 -4.34
C GLY A 251 2.96 -5.59 -4.24
N ILE A 252 2.80 -4.36 -4.73
CA ILE A 252 3.87 -3.36 -4.82
C ILE A 252 3.43 -2.07 -4.14
N MET A 253 4.36 -1.37 -3.51
CA MET A 253 4.17 0.01 -3.05
C MET A 253 5.24 0.90 -3.70
N VAL A 254 4.80 1.91 -4.46
CA VAL A 254 5.67 2.91 -5.07
C VAL A 254 5.88 4.04 -4.06
N ALA A 255 7.04 4.07 -3.41
CA ALA A 255 7.39 5.05 -2.39
C ALA A 255 8.16 6.22 -3.03
N ARG A 256 7.40 7.20 -3.52
CA ARG A 256 7.91 8.24 -4.43
C ARG A 256 8.88 9.22 -3.79
N GLY A 257 8.67 9.54 -2.52
CA GLY A 257 9.59 10.37 -1.73
C GLY A 257 10.95 9.72 -1.61
N ASP A 258 11.01 8.47 -1.14
CA ASP A 258 12.27 7.70 -1.05
C ASP A 258 12.91 7.50 -2.44
N LEU A 259 12.10 7.16 -3.44
CA LEU A 259 12.59 6.95 -4.80
C LEU A 259 13.15 8.24 -5.44
N GLY A 260 12.56 9.39 -5.13
CA GLY A 260 13.02 10.71 -5.58
C GLY A 260 14.32 11.18 -4.92
N VAL A 261 14.74 10.54 -3.83
CA VAL A 261 16.09 10.73 -3.26
C VAL A 261 17.10 9.84 -3.99
N GLU A 262 16.68 8.67 -4.46
CA GLU A 262 17.55 7.65 -5.07
C GLU A 262 17.70 7.81 -6.60
N MET A 263 16.83 8.60 -7.22
CA MET A 263 16.75 8.79 -8.67
C MET A 263 16.48 10.26 -9.02
N GLU A 264 16.73 10.63 -10.27
CA GLU A 264 16.38 11.97 -10.75
C GLU A 264 14.86 12.20 -10.70
N THR A 265 14.45 13.37 -10.21
CA THR A 265 13.03 13.67 -9.92
C THR A 265 12.13 13.53 -11.13
N HIS A 266 12.61 13.86 -12.33
CA HIS A 266 11.85 13.73 -13.58
C HIS A 266 11.63 12.27 -14.02
N GLN A 267 12.40 11.31 -13.50
CA GLN A 267 12.27 9.89 -13.81
C GLN A 267 11.18 9.22 -12.97
N VAL A 268 10.92 9.72 -11.76
CA VAL A 268 9.99 9.10 -10.80
C VAL A 268 8.57 8.92 -11.37
N PRO A 269 7.95 9.94 -12.03
CA PRO A 269 6.63 9.75 -12.64
C PRO A 269 6.60 8.71 -13.76
N ILE A 270 7.70 8.56 -14.50
CA ILE A 270 7.83 7.58 -15.60
C ILE A 270 7.86 6.17 -15.00
N VAL A 271 8.70 5.97 -13.98
CA VAL A 271 8.83 4.69 -13.27
C VAL A 271 7.53 4.30 -12.57
N GLN A 272 6.84 5.24 -11.93
CA GLN A 272 5.52 5.00 -11.34
C GLN A 272 4.56 4.41 -12.37
N LYS A 273 4.42 5.06 -13.54
CA LYS A 273 3.52 4.61 -14.61
C LYS A 273 3.85 3.20 -15.08
N GLN A 274 5.14 2.91 -15.26
CA GLN A 274 5.61 1.60 -15.67
C GLN A 274 5.27 0.52 -14.62
N ILE A 275 5.61 0.76 -13.35
CA ILE A 275 5.35 -0.17 -12.25
C ILE A 275 3.85 -0.46 -12.12
N ILE A 276 3.02 0.58 -12.12
CA ILE A 276 1.56 0.43 -12.00
C ILE A 276 1.02 -0.39 -13.17
N ARG A 277 1.46 -0.10 -14.40
CA ARG A 277 1.05 -0.85 -15.59
C ARG A 277 1.42 -2.33 -15.50
N GLU A 278 2.66 -2.64 -15.14
CA GLU A 278 3.14 -4.02 -15.01
C GLU A 278 2.38 -4.78 -13.90
N CYS A 279 2.12 -4.15 -12.76
CA CYS A 279 1.26 -4.69 -11.70
C CYS A 279 -0.15 -5.02 -12.21
N ASN A 280 -0.77 -4.10 -12.95
CA ASN A 280 -2.09 -4.27 -13.54
C ASN A 280 -2.15 -5.41 -14.56
N VAL A 281 -1.11 -5.54 -15.40
CA VAL A 281 -0.98 -6.63 -16.38
C VAL A 281 -1.04 -8.00 -15.71
N VAL A 282 -0.32 -8.19 -14.59
CA VAL A 282 -0.31 -9.47 -13.85
C VAL A 282 -1.44 -9.59 -12.83
N GLY A 283 -2.14 -8.51 -12.51
CA GLY A 283 -3.22 -8.45 -11.53
C GLY A 283 -2.75 -8.47 -10.08
N LYS A 284 -1.59 -7.88 -9.79
CA LYS A 284 -1.09 -7.69 -8.43
C LYS A 284 -1.40 -6.27 -7.95
N PRO A 285 -1.87 -6.09 -6.70
CA PRO A 285 -2.22 -4.77 -6.18
C PRO A 285 -1.01 -3.85 -6.12
N VAL A 286 -1.21 -2.60 -6.51
CA VAL A 286 -0.20 -1.54 -6.40
C VAL A 286 -0.71 -0.37 -5.55
N ILE A 287 0.15 0.10 -4.66
CA ILE A 287 -0.08 1.22 -3.75
C ILE A 287 0.80 2.39 -4.18
N THR A 288 0.21 3.55 -4.49
CA THR A 288 0.95 4.79 -4.70
C THR A 288 1.08 5.53 -3.36
N ALA A 289 2.32 5.72 -2.90
CA ALA A 289 2.61 6.18 -1.55
C ALA A 289 3.52 7.42 -1.52
N THR A 290 3.46 8.14 -0.38
CA THR A 290 4.23 9.37 -0.04
C THR A 290 3.92 10.56 -0.95
N GLN A 291 4.15 11.79 -0.49
CA GLN A 291 3.96 13.04 -1.27
C GLN A 291 2.57 13.18 -1.93
N MET A 292 1.51 12.64 -1.32
CA MET A 292 0.17 12.66 -1.91
C MET A 292 -0.55 13.96 -1.59
N LEU A 293 -0.87 14.21 -0.32
CA LEU A 293 -1.53 15.45 0.14
C LEU A 293 -0.73 16.06 1.30
N GLU A 294 0.60 16.08 1.19
CA GLU A 294 1.53 16.40 2.27
C GLU A 294 1.28 17.79 2.90
N SER A 295 0.89 18.78 2.11
CA SER A 295 0.51 20.11 2.60
C SER A 295 -0.65 20.06 3.60
N MET A 296 -1.50 19.02 3.55
CA MET A 296 -2.62 18.81 4.46
C MET A 296 -2.23 18.34 5.86
N VAL A 297 -0.94 18.03 6.10
CA VAL A 297 -0.42 17.88 7.46
C VAL A 297 -0.70 19.15 8.27
N ASN A 298 -0.52 20.32 7.65
CA ASN A 298 -0.65 21.61 8.30
C ASN A 298 -1.82 22.46 7.80
N ASN A 299 -2.40 22.13 6.64
CA ASN A 299 -3.44 22.92 5.99
C ASN A 299 -4.74 22.11 5.80
N PRO A 300 -5.92 22.75 5.82
CA PRO A 300 -7.19 22.04 5.64
C PRO A 300 -7.51 21.68 4.18
N ILE A 301 -6.76 22.21 3.21
CA ILE A 301 -6.98 22.06 1.76
C ILE A 301 -5.62 21.81 1.10
N PRO A 302 -5.51 20.88 0.14
CA PRO A 302 -4.25 20.63 -0.55
C PRO A 302 -3.99 21.68 -1.63
N THR A 303 -2.77 21.67 -2.16
CA THR A 303 -2.45 22.40 -3.38
C THR A 303 -3.12 21.78 -4.61
N ARG A 304 -3.24 22.56 -5.69
CA ARG A 304 -3.71 22.04 -6.99
C ARG A 304 -2.77 20.99 -7.56
N ALA A 305 -1.47 21.11 -7.30
CA ALA A 305 -0.46 20.16 -7.77
C ALA A 305 -0.67 18.78 -7.12
N GLU A 306 -0.85 18.74 -5.79
CA GLU A 306 -1.16 17.51 -5.05
C GLU A 306 -2.47 16.86 -5.51
N ALA A 307 -3.53 17.66 -5.69
CA ALA A 307 -4.79 17.13 -6.21
C ALA A 307 -4.63 16.53 -7.62
N SER A 308 -3.85 17.17 -8.49
CA SER A 308 -3.54 16.64 -9.81
C SER A 308 -2.69 15.37 -9.75
N ASP A 309 -1.76 15.29 -8.81
CA ASP A 309 -0.87 14.14 -8.64
C ASP A 309 -1.65 12.89 -8.20
N VAL A 310 -2.54 13.03 -7.21
CA VAL A 310 -3.47 11.98 -6.79
C VAL A 310 -4.34 11.51 -7.96
N ALA A 311 -4.92 12.43 -8.74
CA ALA A 311 -5.75 12.09 -9.90
C ALA A 311 -4.95 11.32 -10.97
N ASN A 312 -3.70 11.70 -11.22
CA ASN A 312 -2.83 10.98 -12.15
C ASN A 312 -2.52 9.56 -11.67
N ALA A 313 -2.28 9.34 -10.37
CA ALA A 313 -2.09 7.99 -9.83
C ALA A 313 -3.32 7.09 -10.08
N VAL A 314 -4.53 7.66 -9.95
CA VAL A 314 -5.79 6.95 -10.28
C VAL A 314 -5.86 6.63 -11.77
N TRP A 315 -5.53 7.57 -12.65
CA TRP A 315 -5.55 7.33 -14.11
C TRP A 315 -4.47 6.37 -14.61
N ASP A 316 -3.33 6.34 -13.93
CA ASP A 316 -2.28 5.33 -14.15
C ASP A 316 -2.76 3.92 -13.80
N GLY A 317 -3.81 3.82 -12.99
CA GLY A 317 -4.49 2.59 -12.64
C GLY A 317 -4.07 2.02 -11.29
N THR A 318 -3.71 2.88 -10.32
CA THR A 318 -3.35 2.43 -8.98
C THR A 318 -4.52 1.76 -8.26
N ASP A 319 -4.26 0.68 -7.51
CA ASP A 319 -5.29 0.03 -6.69
C ASP A 319 -5.59 0.85 -5.45
N VAL A 320 -4.54 1.46 -4.86
CA VAL A 320 -4.59 2.11 -3.55
C VAL A 320 -3.76 3.39 -3.57
N VAL A 321 -4.29 4.45 -2.98
CA VAL A 321 -3.55 5.66 -2.63
C VAL A 321 -3.33 5.73 -1.12
N MET A 322 -2.15 6.18 -0.69
CA MET A 322 -1.77 6.15 0.72
C MET A 322 -1.55 7.54 1.31
N LEU A 323 -2.18 7.79 2.46
CA LEU A 323 -1.90 8.95 3.33
C LEU A 323 -0.90 8.54 4.43
N SER A 324 0.12 9.37 4.64
CA SER A 324 1.24 9.14 5.53
C SER A 324 1.19 10.05 6.77
N ALA A 325 1.86 11.19 6.72
CA ALA A 325 1.90 12.14 7.83
C ALA A 325 0.53 12.82 8.00
N GLU A 326 -0.21 12.97 6.90
CA GLU A 326 -1.53 13.61 6.81
C GLU A 326 -2.51 13.04 7.84
N THR A 327 -2.50 11.72 8.03
CA THR A 327 -3.41 11.02 8.94
C THR A 327 -2.76 10.58 10.24
N SER A 328 -1.43 10.44 10.29
CA SER A 328 -0.76 9.95 11.51
C SER A 328 -0.48 11.05 12.52
N VAL A 329 -0.05 12.22 12.06
CA VAL A 329 0.34 13.37 12.89
C VAL A 329 -0.25 14.71 12.42
N GLY A 330 -0.92 14.73 11.26
CA GLY A 330 -1.50 15.92 10.68
C GLY A 330 -2.64 16.52 11.51
N LYS A 331 -2.88 17.83 11.33
CA LYS A 331 -3.93 18.59 12.00
C LYS A 331 -5.33 18.28 11.46
N TYR A 332 -5.42 17.76 10.24
CA TYR A 332 -6.69 17.57 9.51
C TYR A 332 -6.86 16.14 8.96
N PRO A 333 -6.72 15.09 9.79
CA PRO A 333 -6.66 13.71 9.32
C PRO A 333 -7.95 13.25 8.63
N ILE A 334 -9.11 13.63 9.16
CA ILE A 334 -10.42 13.26 8.58
C ILE A 334 -10.65 14.01 7.26
N GLN A 335 -10.30 15.29 7.20
CA GLN A 335 -10.43 16.10 5.99
C GLN A 335 -9.50 15.61 4.89
N ALA A 336 -8.28 15.19 5.21
CA ALA A 336 -7.35 14.60 4.24
C ALA A 336 -7.96 13.37 3.56
N VAL A 337 -8.60 12.48 4.32
CA VAL A 337 -9.32 11.32 3.76
C VAL A 337 -10.49 11.75 2.88
N LYS A 338 -11.33 12.69 3.34
CA LYS A 338 -12.48 13.18 2.55
C LYS A 338 -12.04 13.82 1.23
N VAL A 339 -10.99 14.63 1.25
CA VAL A 339 -10.42 15.26 0.06
C VAL A 339 -9.83 14.21 -0.88
N MET A 340 -9.06 13.26 -0.36
CA MET A 340 -8.55 12.12 -1.12
C MET A 340 -9.69 11.38 -1.84
N ASN A 341 -10.76 11.02 -1.12
CA ASN A 341 -11.92 10.34 -1.68
C ASN A 341 -12.60 11.18 -2.78
N ASN A 342 -12.77 12.48 -2.56
CA ASN A 342 -13.35 13.38 -3.57
C ASN A 342 -12.52 13.47 -4.85
N ILE A 343 -11.19 13.54 -4.73
CA ILE A 343 -10.29 13.54 -5.90
C ILE A 343 -10.41 12.23 -6.66
N ILE A 344 -10.37 11.09 -5.97
CA ILE A 344 -10.51 9.76 -6.59
C ILE A 344 -11.84 9.67 -7.35
N ARG A 345 -12.96 10.01 -6.71
CA ARG A 345 -14.29 9.99 -7.35
C ARG A 345 -14.36 10.91 -8.57
N GLY A 346 -13.73 12.08 -8.51
CA GLY A 346 -13.61 12.99 -9.65
C GLY A 346 -12.83 12.37 -10.80
N ALA A 347 -11.66 11.79 -10.51
CA ALA A 347 -10.80 11.14 -11.49
C ALA A 347 -11.46 9.92 -12.15
N GLU A 348 -12.18 9.11 -11.39
CA GLU A 348 -12.88 7.91 -11.88
C GLU A 348 -14.09 8.22 -12.77
N ARG A 349 -14.79 9.34 -12.55
CA ARG A 349 -15.97 9.75 -13.35
C ARG A 349 -15.63 10.12 -14.78
N VAL A 350 -14.53 10.84 -14.97
CA VAL A 350 -14.09 11.26 -16.32
C VAL A 350 -13.68 10.03 -17.15
N GLY A 351 -13.33 8.92 -16.48
CA GLY A 351 -12.80 7.73 -17.08
C GLY A 351 -11.40 8.02 -17.62
N SER A 352 -10.41 7.21 -17.24
CA SER A 352 -9.18 7.21 -18.01
C SER A 352 -9.57 6.76 -19.43
N LYS A 353 -9.25 7.57 -20.45
CA LYS A 353 -9.16 7.08 -21.83
C LYS A 353 -7.96 6.13 -21.89
N SER A 354 -8.02 5.03 -21.13
CA SER A 354 -6.85 4.20 -20.91
C SER A 354 -6.56 3.43 -22.18
N THR A 355 -5.29 3.36 -22.53
CA THR A 355 -4.79 2.37 -23.46
C THR A 355 -5.30 0.99 -23.01
N PRO A 356 -5.82 0.15 -23.91
CA PRO A 356 -6.20 -1.21 -23.56
C PRO A 356 -5.04 -1.91 -22.85
N VAL A 357 -5.30 -2.45 -21.65
CA VAL A 357 -4.31 -3.23 -20.92
C VAL A 357 -4.34 -4.66 -21.47
N GLU A 358 -3.20 -5.11 -21.99
CA GLU A 358 -3.01 -6.50 -22.36
C GLU A 358 -2.65 -7.30 -21.12
N TYR A 359 -3.67 -7.92 -20.52
CA TYR A 359 -3.50 -8.70 -19.30
C TYR A 359 -2.71 -9.99 -19.54
N HIS A 360 -1.78 -10.29 -18.64
CA HIS A 360 -1.03 -11.53 -18.65
C HIS A 360 -1.96 -12.74 -18.48
N ILE A 361 -1.81 -13.73 -19.36
CA ILE A 361 -2.51 -15.01 -19.31
C ILE A 361 -1.62 -16.00 -18.55
N PRO A 362 -2.09 -16.59 -17.44
CA PRO A 362 -1.32 -17.59 -16.71
C PRO A 362 -0.95 -18.78 -17.60
N SER A 363 0.27 -19.30 -17.46
CA SER A 363 0.73 -20.47 -18.23
C SER A 363 0.13 -21.80 -17.72
N GLY A 364 -0.13 -21.91 -16.42
CA GLY A 364 -0.70 -23.12 -15.82
C GLY A 364 -2.16 -23.31 -16.22
N ARG A 365 -2.53 -24.50 -16.71
CA ARG A 365 -3.89 -24.82 -17.20
C ARG A 365 -5.00 -24.43 -16.22
N ASN A 366 -4.87 -24.81 -14.95
CA ASN A 366 -5.90 -24.54 -13.94
C ASN A 366 -6.03 -23.03 -13.62
N GLU A 367 -4.91 -22.32 -13.56
CA GLU A 367 -4.92 -20.87 -13.34
C GLU A 367 -5.47 -20.12 -14.55
N ASN A 368 -5.12 -20.56 -15.77
CA ASN A 368 -5.65 -20.02 -17.01
C ASN A 368 -7.17 -20.24 -17.13
N LEU A 369 -7.66 -21.45 -16.83
CA LEU A 369 -9.11 -21.72 -16.81
C LEU A 369 -9.85 -20.79 -15.85
N PHE A 370 -9.32 -20.60 -14.64
CA PHE A 370 -9.91 -19.70 -13.64
C PHE A 370 -9.85 -18.21 -14.05
N ASP A 371 -8.72 -17.78 -14.61
CA ASP A 371 -8.50 -16.42 -15.09
C ASP A 371 -9.38 -16.09 -16.31
N SER A 372 -9.48 -17.02 -17.26
CA SER A 372 -10.37 -16.94 -18.45
C SER A 372 -11.84 -16.87 -18.04
N TYR A 373 -12.27 -17.66 -17.06
CA TYR A 373 -13.62 -17.60 -16.52
C TYR A 373 -13.95 -16.21 -15.94
N CYS A 374 -13.04 -15.63 -15.15
CA CYS A 374 -13.23 -14.29 -14.60
C CYS A 374 -13.24 -13.21 -15.70
N LYS A 375 -12.39 -13.36 -16.72
CA LYS A 375 -12.39 -12.48 -17.89
C LYS A 375 -13.73 -12.53 -18.65
N ALA A 376 -14.31 -13.71 -18.80
CA ALA A 376 -15.61 -13.89 -19.43
C ALA A 376 -16.73 -13.19 -18.64
N ILE A 377 -16.75 -13.31 -17.31
CA ILE A 377 -17.70 -12.57 -16.45
C ILE A 377 -17.60 -11.06 -16.69
N VAL A 378 -16.38 -10.52 -16.79
CA VAL A 378 -16.18 -9.09 -17.02
C VAL A 378 -16.64 -8.68 -18.42
N SER A 379 -16.36 -9.50 -19.44
CA SER A 379 -16.87 -9.25 -20.80
C SER A 379 -18.40 -9.27 -20.86
N ILE A 380 -19.03 -10.26 -20.22
CA ILE A 380 -20.49 -10.41 -20.17
C ILE A 380 -21.12 -9.25 -19.40
N SER A 381 -20.56 -8.86 -18.25
CA SER A 381 -21.11 -7.73 -17.48
C SER A 381 -21.03 -6.42 -18.27
N LYS A 382 -19.95 -6.20 -19.03
CA LYS A 382 -19.82 -5.04 -19.92
C LYS A 382 -20.84 -5.09 -21.06
N GLN A 383 -20.98 -6.22 -21.74
CA GLN A 383 -21.89 -6.35 -22.90
C GLN A 383 -23.37 -6.26 -22.50
N THR A 384 -23.74 -6.78 -21.33
CA THR A 384 -25.12 -6.74 -20.81
C THR A 384 -25.45 -5.43 -20.10
N GLY A 385 -24.47 -4.54 -19.89
CA GLY A 385 -24.64 -3.31 -19.12
C GLY A 385 -24.94 -3.56 -17.64
N ALA A 386 -24.51 -4.70 -17.10
CA ALA A 386 -24.76 -5.07 -15.71
C ALA A 386 -24.19 -4.02 -14.75
N LYS A 387 -24.96 -3.68 -13.72
CA LYS A 387 -24.56 -2.66 -12.73
C LYS A 387 -23.58 -3.20 -11.70
N ALA A 388 -23.71 -4.48 -11.35
CA ALA A 388 -22.86 -5.14 -10.39
C ALA A 388 -22.49 -6.56 -10.81
N ILE A 389 -21.31 -6.98 -10.36
CA ILE A 389 -20.84 -8.36 -10.33
C ILE A 389 -20.81 -8.79 -8.87
N VAL A 390 -21.74 -9.65 -8.47
CA VAL A 390 -21.82 -10.17 -7.10
C VAL A 390 -21.10 -11.51 -7.03
N VAL A 391 -20.12 -11.61 -6.13
CA VAL A 391 -19.22 -12.75 -5.99
C VAL A 391 -19.39 -13.37 -4.60
N PHE A 392 -19.93 -14.58 -4.54
CA PHE A 392 -19.91 -15.37 -3.30
C PHE A 392 -18.54 -16.03 -3.14
N THR A 393 -17.88 -15.80 -2.01
CA THR A 393 -16.51 -16.26 -1.82
C THR A 393 -16.13 -16.45 -0.35
N HIS A 394 -15.49 -17.58 -0.03
CA HIS A 394 -14.93 -17.82 1.31
C HIS A 394 -13.54 -17.20 1.49
N LYS A 395 -12.74 -17.10 0.42
CA LYS A 395 -11.31 -16.70 0.46
C LYS A 395 -10.97 -15.53 -0.46
N GLY A 396 -11.95 -14.93 -1.13
CA GLY A 396 -11.78 -13.72 -1.95
C GLY A 396 -11.19 -13.90 -3.36
N ARG A 397 -10.55 -15.03 -3.67
CA ARG A 397 -9.79 -15.22 -4.93
C ARG A 397 -10.55 -14.88 -6.21
N THR A 398 -11.85 -15.18 -6.30
CA THR A 398 -12.67 -14.87 -7.47
C THR A 398 -12.89 -13.36 -7.61
N ALA A 399 -13.17 -12.67 -6.51
CA ALA A 399 -13.36 -11.22 -6.52
C ALA A 399 -12.06 -10.49 -6.89
N GLU A 400 -10.92 -10.94 -6.33
CA GLU A 400 -9.60 -10.42 -6.68
C GLU A 400 -9.27 -10.61 -8.17
N ARG A 401 -9.57 -11.81 -8.71
CA ARG A 401 -9.31 -12.13 -10.11
C ARG A 401 -10.21 -11.34 -11.07
N ILE A 402 -11.44 -11.04 -10.68
CA ILE A 402 -12.34 -10.13 -11.43
C ILE A 402 -11.82 -8.69 -11.36
N SER A 403 -11.33 -8.24 -10.19
CA SER A 403 -10.78 -6.89 -9.99
C SER A 403 -9.59 -6.56 -10.90
N LYS A 404 -8.73 -7.56 -11.20
CA LYS A 404 -7.64 -7.46 -12.20
C LYS A 404 -8.12 -6.82 -13.50
N TYR A 405 -9.29 -7.23 -13.99
CA TYR A 405 -9.84 -6.82 -15.28
C TYR A 405 -10.58 -5.48 -15.27
N ARG A 406 -10.56 -4.77 -14.14
CA ARG A 406 -11.10 -3.42 -13.96
C ARG A 406 -12.52 -3.24 -14.56
N PRO A 407 -13.51 -4.08 -14.21
CA PRO A 407 -14.86 -3.96 -14.76
C PRO A 407 -15.49 -2.59 -14.46
N THR A 408 -16.34 -2.13 -15.39
CA THR A 408 -17.18 -0.95 -15.16
C THR A 408 -18.26 -1.24 -14.12
N ALA A 409 -18.81 -2.45 -14.11
CA ALA A 409 -19.72 -2.94 -13.08
C ALA A 409 -19.04 -2.95 -11.70
N ARG A 410 -19.80 -2.62 -10.65
CA ARG A 410 -19.31 -2.67 -9.27
C ARG A 410 -19.07 -4.11 -8.83
N ILE A 411 -17.96 -4.40 -8.15
CA ILE A 411 -17.70 -5.74 -7.63
C ILE A 411 -18.18 -5.78 -6.19
N ILE A 412 -19.14 -6.66 -5.88
CA ILE A 412 -19.63 -6.88 -4.51
C ILE A 412 -19.23 -8.27 -4.09
N ALA A 413 -18.35 -8.40 -3.10
CA ALA A 413 -17.88 -9.68 -2.61
C ALA A 413 -18.61 -10.07 -1.33
N LEU A 414 -19.39 -11.15 -1.38
CA LEU A 414 -20.14 -11.69 -0.26
C LEU A 414 -19.37 -12.85 0.37
N SER A 415 -19.04 -12.72 1.65
CA SER A 415 -18.19 -13.67 2.39
C SER A 415 -18.73 -13.94 3.79
N ASP A 416 -18.63 -15.20 4.22
CA ASP A 416 -18.92 -15.67 5.59
C ASP A 416 -17.72 -15.52 6.53
N SER A 417 -16.59 -15.02 6.03
CA SER A 417 -15.35 -14.80 6.79
C SER A 417 -15.01 -13.33 6.92
N VAL A 418 -14.93 -12.83 8.17
CA VAL A 418 -14.47 -11.47 8.49
C VAL A 418 -13.01 -11.24 8.08
N GLU A 419 -12.15 -12.25 8.17
CA GLU A 419 -10.75 -12.15 7.73
C GLU A 419 -10.67 -11.87 6.21
N THR A 420 -11.45 -12.62 5.42
CA THR A 420 -11.53 -12.43 3.96
C THR A 420 -12.05 -11.05 3.63
N MET A 421 -13.09 -10.61 4.34
CA MET A 421 -13.69 -9.28 4.20
C MET A 421 -12.68 -8.16 4.46
N ASN A 422 -11.94 -8.23 5.55
CA ASN A 422 -10.88 -7.27 5.88
C ASN A 422 -9.80 -7.28 4.81
N SER A 423 -9.38 -8.44 4.31
CA SER A 423 -8.36 -8.55 3.25
C SER A 423 -8.81 -7.92 1.91
N LEU A 424 -10.09 -8.11 1.57
CA LEU A 424 -10.66 -7.60 0.32
C LEU A 424 -10.92 -6.09 0.33
N SER A 425 -11.03 -5.44 1.49
CA SER A 425 -11.34 -4.01 1.57
C SER A 425 -10.29 -3.16 0.85
N LEU A 426 -9.03 -3.57 0.86
CA LEU A 426 -7.93 -2.87 0.19
C LEU A 426 -7.70 -3.29 -1.27
N LYS A 427 -8.59 -4.09 -1.86
CA LYS A 427 -8.51 -4.51 -3.27
C LYS A 427 -9.37 -3.61 -4.15
N TRP A 428 -8.81 -3.12 -5.25
CA TRP A 428 -9.48 -2.16 -6.13
C TRP A 428 -10.88 -2.60 -6.57
N GLY A 429 -11.85 -1.70 -6.48
CA GLY A 429 -13.21 -1.87 -6.99
C GLY A 429 -14.08 -2.87 -6.21
N ILE A 430 -13.54 -3.56 -5.22
CA ILE A 430 -14.26 -4.56 -4.42
C ILE A 430 -14.92 -3.88 -3.22
N LEU A 431 -16.25 -4.04 -3.14
CA LEU A 431 -17.04 -3.76 -1.95
C LEU A 431 -17.29 -5.09 -1.22
N PRO A 432 -16.55 -5.38 -0.14
CA PRO A 432 -16.78 -6.58 0.63
C PRO A 432 -18.01 -6.39 1.55
N VAL A 433 -18.97 -7.33 1.54
CA VAL A 433 -20.14 -7.37 2.44
C VAL A 433 -20.24 -8.74 3.13
N PHE A 434 -20.38 -8.74 4.46
CA PHE A 434 -20.47 -9.98 5.23
C PHE A 434 -21.82 -10.65 5.00
N CYS A 435 -21.82 -11.95 4.74
CA CYS A 435 -23.01 -12.73 4.45
C CYS A 435 -22.82 -14.19 4.88
N GLU A 436 -23.66 -14.69 5.78
CA GLU A 436 -23.56 -16.08 6.28
C GLU A 436 -24.16 -17.11 5.32
N THR A 437 -25.07 -16.69 4.44
CA THR A 437 -25.91 -17.61 3.64
C THR A 437 -25.34 -17.96 2.27
N ILE A 438 -24.04 -17.72 2.05
CA ILE A 438 -23.39 -17.90 0.74
C ILE A 438 -23.39 -19.35 0.21
N ASN A 439 -23.63 -20.34 1.08
CA ASN A 439 -23.72 -21.75 0.72
C ASN A 439 -25.08 -22.15 0.08
N HIS A 440 -26.10 -21.30 0.18
CA HIS A 440 -27.43 -21.57 -0.38
C HIS A 440 -27.70 -20.66 -1.57
N GLN A 441 -27.42 -21.15 -2.78
CA GLN A 441 -27.41 -20.34 -4.00
C GLN A 441 -28.66 -19.44 -4.18
N GLU A 442 -29.87 -19.97 -4.02
CA GLU A 442 -31.10 -19.17 -4.20
C GLU A 442 -31.25 -18.07 -3.14
N LYS A 443 -31.02 -18.40 -1.87
CA LYS A 443 -31.04 -17.42 -0.76
C LYS A 443 -29.98 -16.36 -0.96
N ALA A 444 -28.78 -16.78 -1.36
CA ALA A 444 -27.65 -15.90 -1.62
C ALA A 444 -27.95 -14.95 -2.80
N ILE A 445 -28.60 -15.42 -3.86
CA ILE A 445 -29.05 -14.57 -4.98
C ILE A 445 -30.12 -13.56 -4.52
N SER A 446 -31.09 -13.98 -3.71
CA SER A 446 -32.09 -13.06 -3.15
C SER A 446 -31.43 -11.98 -2.30
N GLU A 447 -30.45 -12.37 -1.49
CA GLU A 447 -29.66 -11.46 -0.65
C GLU A 447 -28.83 -10.50 -1.50
N ALA A 448 -28.20 -10.99 -2.56
CA ALA A 448 -27.46 -10.17 -3.51
C ALA A 448 -28.33 -9.07 -4.16
N LYS A 449 -29.57 -9.41 -4.59
CA LYS A 449 -30.51 -8.42 -5.13
C LYS A 449 -30.85 -7.35 -4.10
N ARG A 450 -31.15 -7.77 -2.86
CA ARG A 450 -31.43 -6.86 -1.75
C ARG A 450 -30.27 -5.91 -1.50
N LEU A 451 -29.06 -6.46 -1.32
CA LEU A 451 -27.86 -5.70 -1.04
C LEU A 451 -27.51 -4.73 -2.16
N VAL A 452 -27.67 -5.10 -3.43
CA VAL A 452 -27.42 -4.18 -4.56
C VAL A 452 -28.29 -2.92 -4.47
N VAL A 453 -29.56 -3.07 -4.08
CA VAL A 453 -30.48 -1.94 -3.90
C VAL A 453 -30.16 -1.16 -2.61
N GLU A 454 -29.99 -1.84 -1.47
CA GLU A 454 -29.74 -1.21 -0.17
C GLU A 454 -28.40 -0.46 -0.13
N THR A 455 -27.39 -0.98 -0.83
CA THR A 455 -26.07 -0.34 -1.01
C THR A 455 -26.04 0.61 -2.21
N GLY A 456 -27.19 0.93 -2.81
CA GLY A 456 -27.34 1.86 -3.93
C GLY A 456 -26.42 1.60 -5.13
N ASN A 457 -25.95 0.36 -5.29
CA ASN A 457 -25.11 -0.09 -6.40
C ASN A 457 -25.96 -0.56 -7.61
N GLY A 458 -27.28 -0.43 -7.51
CA GLY A 458 -28.26 -0.68 -8.57
C GLY A 458 -29.67 -0.39 -8.08
N LYS A 459 -30.65 -0.53 -8.97
CA LYS A 459 -32.09 -0.39 -8.68
C LYS A 459 -32.87 -1.57 -9.26
N LYS A 460 -34.12 -1.71 -8.83
CA LYS A 460 -35.04 -2.70 -9.42
C LYS A 460 -35.07 -2.59 -10.94
N GLY A 461 -35.00 -3.71 -11.63
CA GLY A 461 -34.91 -3.79 -13.10
C GLY A 461 -33.50 -3.71 -13.67
N ASP A 462 -32.47 -3.36 -12.87
CA ASP A 462 -31.09 -3.45 -13.34
C ASP A 462 -30.62 -4.91 -13.44
N ILE A 463 -29.71 -5.17 -14.38
CA ILE A 463 -29.06 -6.47 -14.53
C ILE A 463 -27.86 -6.54 -13.59
N ILE A 464 -27.72 -7.66 -12.89
CA ILE A 464 -26.48 -8.02 -12.17
C ILE A 464 -25.99 -9.40 -12.63
N VAL A 465 -24.67 -9.57 -12.61
CA VAL A 465 -24.04 -10.87 -12.82
C VAL A 465 -23.68 -11.44 -11.46
N VAL A 466 -24.04 -12.68 -11.21
CA VAL A 466 -23.79 -13.36 -9.94
C VAL A 466 -22.94 -14.59 -10.19
N THR A 467 -21.92 -14.78 -9.37
CA THR A 467 -21.03 -15.93 -9.47
C THR A 467 -20.61 -16.45 -8.10
N SER A 468 -20.32 -17.75 -8.03
CA SER A 468 -19.53 -18.35 -6.97
C SER A 468 -18.43 -19.22 -7.57
N GLY A 469 -17.38 -19.43 -6.80
CA GLY A 469 -16.33 -20.39 -7.08
C GLY A 469 -15.86 -21.04 -5.80
N ALA A 470 -16.17 -22.32 -5.63
CA ALA A 470 -15.76 -23.10 -4.47
C ALA A 470 -14.80 -24.22 -4.89
N PRO A 471 -13.67 -24.41 -4.17
CA PRO A 471 -12.94 -25.65 -4.26
C PRO A 471 -13.81 -26.78 -3.69
N ILE A 472 -14.09 -27.79 -4.51
CA ILE A 472 -14.61 -29.08 -4.04
C ILE A 472 -13.46 -29.86 -3.39
N THR A 473 -12.25 -29.73 -3.96
CA THR A 473 -10.96 -30.22 -3.43
C THR A 473 -9.85 -29.26 -3.86
N ASP A 474 -8.59 -29.50 -3.44
CA ASP A 474 -7.44 -28.71 -3.90
C ASP A 474 -7.27 -28.73 -5.44
N GLN A 475 -7.79 -29.76 -6.10
CA GLN A 475 -7.67 -29.98 -7.55
C GLN A 475 -8.97 -29.76 -8.33
N ASN A 476 -10.13 -29.68 -7.67
CA ASN A 476 -11.43 -29.64 -8.34
C ASN A 476 -12.23 -28.41 -7.90
N ARG A 477 -12.69 -27.61 -8.85
CA ARG A 477 -13.48 -26.38 -8.59
C ARG A 477 -14.74 -26.40 -9.44
N ILE A 478 -15.89 -26.17 -8.79
CA ILE A 478 -17.11 -25.79 -9.50
C ILE A 478 -17.21 -24.27 -9.45
N ASN A 479 -17.24 -23.67 -10.65
CA ASN A 479 -17.58 -22.27 -10.83
C ASN A 479 -18.90 -22.20 -11.59
N TRP A 480 -19.73 -21.24 -11.22
CA TRP A 480 -20.98 -20.97 -11.93
C TRP A 480 -21.25 -19.47 -12.00
N MET A 481 -21.95 -19.07 -13.05
CA MET A 481 -22.37 -17.71 -13.30
C MET A 481 -23.86 -17.70 -13.67
N LYS A 482 -24.60 -16.71 -13.17
CA LYS A 482 -25.98 -16.41 -13.57
C LYS A 482 -26.10 -14.91 -13.82
N TYR A 483 -26.93 -14.51 -14.78
CA TYR A 483 -27.43 -13.15 -14.83
C TYR A 483 -28.80 -13.13 -14.13
N VAL A 484 -29.09 -12.06 -13.40
CA VAL A 484 -30.40 -11.87 -12.78
C VAL A 484 -30.82 -10.41 -12.90
N VAL A 485 -32.13 -10.19 -12.95
CA VAL A 485 -32.73 -8.86 -12.85
C VAL A 485 -33.09 -8.60 -11.39
N VAL A 486 -32.66 -7.45 -10.87
CA VAL A 486 -32.87 -7.02 -9.47
C VAL A 486 -34.34 -6.78 -9.16
#